data_AF-A0A9Q0UBE1-F1
#
_entry.id   AF-A0A9Q0UBE1-F1
#
_cell.length_a   1.000
_cell.length_b   1.000
_cell.length_c   1.000
_cell.angle_alpha   90.00
_cell.angle_beta   90.00
_cell.angle_gamma   90.00
#
_symmetry.space_group_name_H-M   'P 1'
#
loop_
_entity.id
_entity.type
_entity.pdbx_description
1 polymer ?
#
loop_
_entity_poly.entity_id
_entity_poly.type
_entity_poly.pdbx_seq_one_letter_code
_entity_poly.pdbx_strand_id
1 'polypeptide(L)'
;MNTTLDSFSAAGSNMEDPSNPTITTNQNTNKEDEVDDEVWATFDNSFRQVQSVLDRNRVLIQQVNENHQSRIPDNMVKNVSLIQELNVNISKVVGLYSDLNSNFSTAYHQRNHNSKNNCKKA
;
A
#
# COMPACT_ATOMS: atom_id res chain seq x y z
N MET A 1 46.69 -21.04 40.10
CA MET A 1 47.09 -22.30 39.43
C MET A 1 45.90 -22.70 38.56
N ASN A 2 45.88 -22.30 37.28
CA ASN A 2 46.25 -23.14 36.11
C ASN A 2 45.52 -24.50 36.13
N THR A 3 44.73 -24.93 35.13
CA THR A 3 45.11 -25.03 33.70
C THR A 3 43.93 -25.41 32.77
N THR A 4 44.01 -24.92 31.51
CA THR A 4 43.75 -25.61 30.21
C THR A 4 42.28 -25.89 29.81
N LEU A 5 41.70 -25.10 28.89
CA LEU A 5 41.66 -25.27 27.41
C LEU A 5 41.12 -26.63 26.96
N ASP A 6 39.94 -26.62 26.34
CA ASP A 6 39.69 -27.44 25.15
C ASP A 6 38.75 -26.68 24.21
N SER A 7 39.31 -26.36 23.05
CA SER A 7 38.63 -25.83 21.87
C SER A 7 37.87 -26.97 21.20
N PHE A 8 36.57 -26.80 20.97
CA PHE A 8 35.86 -27.56 19.95
C PHE A 8 35.41 -26.62 18.83
N SER A 9 36.17 -26.72 17.74
CA SER A 9 35.83 -26.23 16.41
C SER A 9 34.48 -26.80 15.99
N ALA A 10 33.47 -25.95 15.88
CA ALA A 10 32.28 -26.24 15.09
C ALA A 10 32.51 -25.59 13.72
N ALA A 11 33.14 -26.33 12.82
CA ALA A 11 33.09 -26.05 11.40
C ALA A 11 31.61 -26.12 10.98
N GLY A 12 30.94 -24.97 10.93
CA GLY A 12 29.65 -24.83 10.30
C GLY A 12 29.82 -25.10 8.82
N SER A 13 29.45 -26.30 8.40
CA SER A 13 29.32 -26.68 7.00
C SER A 13 28.27 -25.76 6.35
N ASN A 14 28.72 -24.70 5.69
CA ASN A 14 27.90 -23.92 4.78
C ASN A 14 27.68 -24.77 3.53
N MET A 15 26.69 -25.65 3.62
CA MET A 15 26.09 -26.30 2.46
C MET A 15 25.28 -25.20 1.74
N GLU A 16 25.87 -24.58 0.71
CA GLU A 16 25.15 -23.72 -0.21
C GLU A 16 24.04 -24.56 -0.87
N ASP A 17 22.80 -24.29 -0.49
CA ASP A 17 21.61 -24.78 -1.18
C ASP A 17 21.55 -24.08 -2.56
N PRO A 18 21.63 -24.81 -3.69
CA PRO A 18 21.60 -24.21 -5.02
C PRO A 18 20.19 -23.77 -5.46
N SER A 19 19.23 -23.65 -4.54
CA SER A 19 17.84 -23.30 -4.85
C SER A 19 17.47 -21.85 -4.53
N ASN A 20 18.39 -21.02 -4.05
CA ASN A 20 18.16 -19.58 -3.97
C ASN A 20 18.44 -18.94 -5.33
N PRO A 21 17.49 -18.22 -5.98
CA PRO A 21 17.81 -17.45 -7.15
C PRO A 21 18.72 -16.31 -6.71
N THR A 22 20.03 -16.55 -6.84
CA THR A 22 21.05 -15.50 -6.96
C THR A 22 20.45 -14.39 -7.82
N ILE A 23 20.39 -13.18 -7.27
CA ILE A 23 20.11 -11.95 -8.03
C ILE A 23 21.29 -11.80 -8.99
N THR A 24 21.24 -12.54 -10.10
CA THR A 24 22.00 -12.24 -11.29
C THR A 24 21.33 -11.02 -11.87
N THR A 25 21.96 -9.88 -11.66
CA THR A 25 21.75 -8.67 -12.47
C THR A 25 22.03 -9.02 -13.93
N ASN A 26 21.05 -9.64 -14.58
CA ASN A 26 20.96 -9.74 -16.02
C ASN A 26 20.46 -8.38 -16.49
N GLN A 27 21.41 -7.54 -16.91
CA GLN A 27 21.12 -6.36 -17.72
C GLN A 27 20.58 -6.80 -19.09
N ASN A 28 19.35 -7.29 -19.12
CA ASN A 28 18.48 -7.16 -20.28
C ASN A 28 17.60 -5.95 -19.99
N THR A 29 18.06 -4.78 -20.44
CA THR A 29 17.31 -3.53 -20.43
C THR A 29 16.16 -3.63 -21.44
N ASN A 30 15.16 -4.46 -21.12
CA ASN A 30 13.83 -4.33 -21.69
C ASN A 30 13.27 -3.00 -21.16
N LYS A 31 13.27 -1.97 -22.01
CA LYS A 31 12.66 -0.67 -21.77
C LYS A 31 11.13 -0.79 -21.75
N GLU A 32 10.57 -1.61 -20.86
CA GLU A 32 9.14 -1.89 -20.82
C GLU A 32 8.52 -1.85 -19.42
N ASP A 33 9.08 -1.10 -18.46
CA ASP A 33 8.44 -0.94 -17.13
C ASP A 33 8.50 0.49 -16.57
N GLU A 34 8.69 1.51 -17.42
CA GLU A 34 8.49 2.91 -17.00
C GLU A 34 7.00 3.21 -17.06
N VAL A 35 6.30 2.92 -15.95
CA VAL A 35 4.94 3.41 -15.74
C VAL A 35 5.01 4.93 -15.77
N ASP A 36 4.19 5.53 -16.62
CA ASP A 36 4.12 6.97 -16.84
C ASP A 36 4.09 7.75 -15.51
N ASP A 37 4.99 8.70 -15.35
CA ASP A 37 5.11 9.53 -14.14
C ASP A 37 3.79 10.23 -13.81
N GLU A 38 2.99 10.57 -14.81
CA GLU A 38 1.66 11.16 -14.64
C GLU A 38 0.66 10.18 -14.00
N VAL A 39 0.74 8.91 -14.41
CA VAL A 39 -0.07 7.83 -13.85
C VAL A 39 0.31 7.65 -12.38
N TRP A 40 1.60 7.55 -12.06
CA TRP A 40 2.08 7.47 -10.67
C TRP A 40 1.67 8.66 -9.80
N ALA A 41 1.73 9.88 -10.33
CA ALA A 41 1.31 11.09 -9.61
C ALA A 41 -0.19 11.02 -9.22
N THR A 42 -1.02 10.47 -10.10
CA THR A 42 -2.45 10.24 -9.84
C THR A 42 -2.66 9.18 -8.75
N PHE A 43 -1.85 8.12 -8.73
CA PHE A 43 -1.87 7.12 -7.65
C PHE A 43 -1.52 7.74 -6.31
N ASP A 44 -0.36 8.41 -6.22
CA ASP A 44 0.11 9.03 -4.99
C ASP A 44 -0.94 9.98 -4.42
N ASN A 45 -1.53 10.84 -5.27
CA ASN A 45 -2.58 11.75 -4.85
C ASN A 45 -3.80 11.01 -4.27
N SER A 46 -4.28 9.97 -4.97
CA SER A 46 -5.43 9.18 -4.53
C SER A 46 -5.17 8.50 -3.18
N PHE A 47 -3.97 7.95 -2.97
CA PHE A 47 -3.57 7.38 -1.69
C PHE A 47 -3.53 8.42 -0.57
N ARG A 48 -2.94 9.59 -0.81
CA ARG A 48 -2.90 10.68 0.17
C ARG A 48 -4.31 11.15 0.57
N GLN A 49 -5.24 11.17 -0.39
CA GLN A 49 -6.64 11.46 -0.10
C GLN A 49 -7.30 10.38 0.76
N VAL A 50 -7.11 9.10 0.43
CA VAL A 50 -7.64 7.99 1.24
C VAL A 50 -7.07 8.05 2.67
N GLN A 51 -5.76 8.25 2.81
CA GLN A 51 -5.10 8.40 4.11
C GLN A 51 -5.72 9.53 4.92
N SER A 52 -5.88 10.71 4.32
CA SER A 52 -6.49 11.87 5.00
C SER A 52 -7.90 11.57 5.51
N VAL A 53 -8.72 10.85 4.73
CA VAL A 53 -10.08 10.46 5.13
C VAL A 53 -10.05 9.43 6.28
N LEU A 54 -9.14 8.46 6.22
CA LEU A 54 -8.99 7.46 7.29
C LEU A 54 -8.44 8.05 8.59
N ASP A 55 -7.52 9.01 8.50
CA ASP A 55 -7.03 9.76 9.65
C ASP A 55 -8.17 10.53 10.32
N ARG A 56 -9.06 11.14 9.52
CA ARG A 56 -10.27 11.78 10.04
C ARG A 56 -11.18 10.76 10.73
N ASN A 57 -11.38 9.57 10.16
CA ASN A 57 -12.18 8.50 10.77
C ASN A 57 -11.62 8.09 12.14
N ARG A 58 -10.29 8.02 12.28
CA ARG A 58 -9.65 7.73 13.57
C ARG A 58 -10.04 8.75 14.65
N VAL A 59 -10.00 10.03 14.31
CA VAL A 59 -10.39 11.11 15.23
C VAL A 59 -11.87 11.05 15.58
N LEU A 60 -12.74 10.80 14.59
CA LEU A 60 -14.18 10.68 14.80
C LEU A 60 -14.54 9.53 15.74
N ILE A 61 -13.95 8.34 15.53
CA ILE A 61 -14.17 7.17 16.39
C ILE A 61 -13.71 7.48 17.82
N GLN A 62 -12.58 8.15 17.97
CA GLN A 62 -12.08 8.56 19.28
C GLN A 62 -13.08 9.49 19.99
N GLN A 63 -13.62 10.49 19.29
CA GLN A 63 -14.63 11.39 19.84
C GLN A 63 -15.94 10.67 20.20
N VAL A 64 -16.39 9.72 19.37
CA VAL A 64 -17.56 8.88 19.65
C VAL A 64 -17.36 8.10 20.95
N ASN A 65 -16.17 7.52 21.13
CA ASN A 65 -15.82 6.77 22.32
C ASN A 65 -15.76 7.66 23.57
N GLU A 66 -15.16 8.85 23.48
CA GLU A 66 -15.09 9.83 24.57
C GLU A 66 -16.48 10.28 25.01
N ASN A 67 -17.35 10.59 24.05
CA ASN A 67 -18.75 10.95 24.33
C ASN A 67 -19.51 9.82 25.02
N HIS A 68 -19.24 8.56 24.65
CA HIS A 68 -19.84 7.39 25.31
C HIS A 68 -19.34 7.20 26.74
N GLN A 69 -18.03 7.37 26.95
CA GLN A 69 -17.41 7.25 28.26
C GLN A 69 -17.85 8.34 29.24
N SER A 70 -18.12 9.56 28.75
CA SER A 70 -18.57 10.66 29.60
C SER A 70 -19.96 10.45 30.20
N ARG A 71 -20.80 9.60 29.58
CA ARG A 71 -22.20 9.33 29.98
C ARG A 71 -23.09 10.58 30.05
N ILE A 72 -22.67 11.67 29.40
CA ILE A 72 -23.45 12.91 29.30
C ILE A 72 -24.44 12.75 28.14
N PRO A 73 -25.77 12.83 28.38
CA PRO A 73 -26.77 12.64 27.33
C PRO A 73 -26.55 13.52 26.09
N ASP A 74 -26.21 14.79 26.29
CA ASP A 74 -25.97 15.73 25.20
C ASP A 74 -24.78 15.35 24.32
N ASN A 75 -23.75 14.73 24.89
CA ASN A 75 -22.59 14.25 24.13
C ASN A 75 -22.95 12.97 23.35
N MET A 76 -23.79 12.11 23.90
CA MET A 76 -24.30 10.94 23.18
C MET A 76 -25.11 11.33 21.95
N VAL A 77 -25.87 12.43 21.99
CA VAL A 77 -26.59 12.95 20.82
C VAL A 77 -25.61 13.36 19.70
N LYS A 78 -24.45 13.95 20.05
CA LYS A 78 -23.42 14.31 19.06
C LYS A 78 -22.81 13.10 18.35
N ASN A 79 -22.86 11.91 18.93
CA ASN A 79 -22.39 10.69 18.26
C ASN A 79 -23.17 10.40 16.97
N VAL A 80 -24.44 10.82 16.88
CA VAL A 80 -25.23 10.65 15.65
C VAL A 80 -24.56 11.36 14.48
N SER A 81 -24.20 12.63 14.64
CA SER A 81 -23.53 13.39 13.57
C SER A 81 -22.12 12.88 13.27
N LEU A 82 -21.37 12.45 14.30
CA LEU A 82 -20.03 11.89 14.11
C LEU A 82 -20.07 10.57 13.33
N ILE A 83 -21.04 9.69 13.62
CA ILE A 83 -21.23 8.42 12.91
C ILE A 83 -21.74 8.67 11.48
N GLN A 84 -22.59 9.67 11.26
CA GLN A 84 -22.97 10.08 9.91
C GLN A 84 -21.75 10.53 9.10
N GLU A 85 -20.84 11.32 9.68
CA GLU A 85 -19.60 11.72 9.03
C GLU A 85 -18.70 10.50 8.71
N LEU A 86 -18.59 9.53 9.63
CA LEU A 86 -17.89 8.27 9.37
C LEU A 86 -18.45 7.54 8.14
N ASN A 87 -19.78 7.44 8.02
CA ASN A 87 -20.43 6.75 6.90
C ASN A 87 -20.19 7.48 5.57
N VAL A 88 -20.24 8.81 5.58
CA VAL A 88 -19.90 9.63 4.40
C VAL A 88 -18.44 9.41 4.00
N ASN A 89 -17.52 9.38 4.96
CA ASN A 89 -16.11 9.13 4.71
C ASN A 89 -15.84 7.74 4.14
N ILE A 90 -16.53 6.69 4.60
CA ILE A 90 -16.45 5.35 4.00
C ILE A 90 -16.90 5.39 2.54
N SER A 91 -18.01 6.06 2.24
CA SER A 91 -18.49 6.22 0.87
C SER A 91 -17.46 6.94 -0.01
N LYS A 92 -16.79 7.97 0.52
CA LYS A 92 -15.71 8.67 -0.17
C LYS A 92 -14.50 7.77 -0.44
N VAL A 93 -14.09 6.96 0.54
CA VAL A 93 -12.98 6.00 0.36
C VAL A 93 -13.30 5.00 -0.73
N VAL A 94 -14.53 4.45 -0.77
CA VAL A 94 -14.98 3.56 -1.84
C VAL A 94 -14.89 4.25 -3.20
N GLY A 95 -15.33 5.51 -3.30
CA GLY A 95 -15.21 6.31 -4.53
C GLY A 95 -13.76 6.48 -4.99
N LEU A 96 -12.87 6.92 -4.08
CA LEU A 96 -11.45 7.10 -4.39
C LEU A 96 -10.78 5.80 -4.89
N TYR A 97 -11.13 4.65 -4.30
CA TYR A 97 -10.63 3.36 -4.77
C TYR A 97 -11.21 2.94 -6.12
N SER A 98 -12.48 3.25 -6.40
CA SER A 98 -13.09 3.01 -7.70
C SER A 98 -12.38 3.82 -8.80
N ASP A 99 -12.14 5.10 -8.54
CA ASP A 99 -11.43 5.99 -9.47
C ASP A 99 -10.01 5.50 -9.71
N LEU A 100 -9.30 5.11 -8.64
CA LEU A 100 -7.96 4.54 -8.72
C LEU A 100 -7.92 3.29 -9.61
N ASN A 101 -8.84 2.36 -9.40
CA ASN A 101 -8.92 1.12 -10.16
C ASN A 101 -9.28 1.35 -11.64
N SER A 102 -10.17 2.30 -11.91
CA SER A 102 -10.52 2.71 -13.27
C SER A 102 -9.34 3.35 -14.00
N ASN A 103 -8.63 4.26 -13.34
CA ASN A 103 -7.44 4.92 -13.89
C ASN A 103 -6.33 3.90 -14.19
N PHE A 104 -6.10 2.94 -13.28
CA PHE A 104 -5.16 1.84 -13.50
C PHE A 104 -5.51 1.02 -14.73
N SER A 105 -6.76 0.56 -14.82
CA SER A 105 -7.23 -0.29 -15.91
C SER A 105 -7.09 0.43 -17.26
N THR A 106 -7.42 1.72 -17.28
CA THR A 106 -7.29 2.57 -18.48
C THR A 106 -5.84 2.71 -18.92
N ALA A 107 -4.93 3.06 -18.00
CA ALA A 107 -3.50 3.19 -18.29
C ALA A 107 -2.91 1.88 -18.83
N TYR A 108 -3.29 0.74 -18.24
CA TYR A 108 -2.85 -0.58 -18.68
C TYR A 108 -3.38 -0.94 -20.09
N HIS A 109 -4.65 -0.68 -20.36
CA HIS A 109 -5.24 -0.95 -21.68
C HIS A 109 -4.66 -0.06 -22.78
N GLN A 110 -4.39 1.22 -22.48
CA GLN A 110 -3.79 2.16 -23.43
C GLN A 110 -2.38 1.72 -23.83
N ARG A 111 -1.58 1.24 -22.86
CA ARG A 111 -0.26 0.65 -23.14
C ARG A 111 -0.34 -0.57 -24.06
N ASN A 112 -1.25 -1.49 -23.77
CA ASN A 112 -1.41 -2.71 -24.57
C ASN A 112 -1.90 -2.43 -26.00
N HIS A 113 -2.72 -1.40 -26.20
CA HIS A 113 -3.12 -0.96 -27.53
C HIS A 113 -1.96 -0.35 -28.32
N ASN A 114 -1.15 0.49 -27.68
CA ASN A 114 0.02 1.11 -28.33
C ASN A 114 1.06 0.08 -28.75
N SER A 115 1.31 -0.95 -27.93
CA SER A 115 2.23 -2.04 -28.26
C SER A 115 1.75 -2.88 -29.48
N LYS A 116 0.45 -3.17 -29.57
CA LYS A 116 -0.15 -3.91 -30.72
C LYS A 116 -0.11 -3.12 -32.03
N ASN A 117 -0.19 -1.79 -31.98
CA ASN A 117 -0.14 -0.95 -33.17
C ASN A 117 1.29 -0.86 -33.75
N ASN A 118 2.31 -0.93 -32.89
CA ASN A 118 3.70 -0.91 -33.32
C ASN A 118 4.15 -2.23 -33.97
N CYS A 119 3.54 -3.37 -33.61
CA CYS A 119 3.82 -4.68 -34.22
C CYS A 119 3.27 -4.82 -35.66
N LYS A 120 2.22 -4.08 -36.03
CA LYS A 120 1.60 -4.15 -37.38
C LYS A 120 2.27 -3.25 -38.42
N LYS A 121 3.27 -2.47 -38.02
CA LYS A 121 3.95 -1.49 -38.89
C LYS A 121 5.37 -1.93 -39.29
N ALA A 122 5.75 -3.16 -38.98
CA ALA A 122 7.02 -3.80 -39.34
C ALA A 122 6.80 -4.88 -40.41
#